data_AF-A0A946YY93-F1
#
_entry.id   AF-A0A946YY93-F1
#
_cell.length_a   1.000
_cell.length_b   1.000
_cell.length_c   1.000
_cell.angle_alpha   90.00
_cell.angle_beta   90.00
_cell.angle_gamma   90.00
#
_symmetry.space_group_name_H-M   'P 1'
#
loop_
_entity.id
_entity.type
_entity.pdbx_description
1 polymer ?
#
loop_
_entity_poly.entity_id
_entity_poly.type
_entity_poly.pdbx_seq_one_letter_code
_entity_poly.pdbx_strand_id
1 'polypeptide(L)'
;MCSHARFWAIDLHVHTPASADVLERQYGVADADAVVDAAITAGLDAIAVTDHNTASWCDSIAAAAEKTALVVLPGVEITTTEGHLLAIWEEGTAERVVSECLVKLGIDGDDQGKLDISADFGLAESAEIVSRASGIAIAAHADKRKGLL
;
A
#
# COMPACT_ATOMS: atom_id res chain seq x y z
N MET A 1 21.76 27.61 -11.05
CA MET A 1 22.13 26.48 -10.17
C MET A 1 21.80 25.21 -10.91
N CYS A 2 22.76 24.33 -11.19
CA CYS A 2 22.47 23.02 -11.74
C CYS A 2 21.83 22.18 -10.64
N SER A 3 20.56 21.81 -10.81
CA SER A 3 19.89 20.85 -9.94
C SER A 3 20.51 19.48 -10.21
N HIS A 4 21.36 19.02 -9.31
CA HIS A 4 21.83 17.64 -9.31
C HIS A 4 20.66 16.71 -8.98
N ALA A 5 20.77 15.42 -9.34
CA ALA A 5 19.78 14.43 -8.94
C ALA A 5 19.71 14.34 -7.40
N ARG A 6 18.50 14.36 -6.84
CA ARG A 6 18.24 14.04 -5.44
C ARG A 6 17.85 12.57 -5.35
N PHE A 7 18.54 11.82 -4.49
CA PHE A 7 18.18 10.43 -4.18
C PHE A 7 17.13 10.42 -3.06
N TRP A 8 16.23 9.46 -3.12
CA TRP A 8 15.22 9.21 -2.10
C TRP A 8 15.32 7.75 -1.65
N ALA A 9 15.34 7.50 -0.35
CA ALA A 9 15.16 6.19 0.25
C ALA A 9 13.67 5.93 0.45
N ILE A 10 13.12 4.91 -0.19
CA ILE A 10 11.67 4.65 -0.21
C ILE A 10 11.41 3.18 0.03
N ASP A 11 10.41 2.88 0.87
CA ASP A 11 9.80 1.55 0.98
C ASP A 11 8.39 1.57 0.41
N LEU A 12 8.15 0.83 -0.68
CA LEU A 12 6.87 0.84 -1.39
C LEU A 12 5.95 -0.32 -0.96
N HIS A 13 6.35 -1.16 0.00
CA HIS A 13 5.61 -2.35 0.37
C HIS A 13 5.55 -2.51 1.90
N VAL A 14 4.80 -1.62 2.55
CA VAL A 14 4.65 -1.60 4.01
C VAL A 14 3.25 -2.07 4.40
N HIS A 15 3.19 -3.11 5.24
CA HIS A 15 1.96 -3.55 5.88
C HIS A 15 1.83 -2.96 7.29
N THR A 16 0.60 -2.67 7.69
CA THR A 16 0.19 -2.14 8.98
C THR A 16 -0.73 -3.15 9.69
N PRO A 17 -1.11 -2.93 10.95
CA PRO A 17 -2.09 -3.78 11.64
C PRO A 17 -3.47 -3.89 10.98
N ALA A 18 -3.76 -3.10 9.93
CA ALA A 18 -4.95 -3.30 9.10
C ALA A 18 -4.90 -4.62 8.30
N SER A 19 -3.70 -5.11 7.98
CA SER A 19 -3.50 -6.40 7.35
C SER A 19 -3.37 -7.51 8.39
N ALA A 20 -4.11 -8.60 8.22
CA ALA A 20 -4.17 -9.70 9.19
C ALA A 20 -2.87 -10.53 9.30
N ASP A 21 -1.89 -10.28 8.42
CA ASP A 21 -0.55 -10.87 8.48
C ASP A 21 0.44 -10.08 9.36
N VAL A 22 0.07 -8.87 9.80
CA VAL A 22 0.81 -8.11 10.81
C VAL A 22 0.40 -8.60 12.20
N LEU A 23 1.14 -9.60 12.68
CA LEU A 23 0.89 -10.21 13.97
C LEU A 23 1.57 -9.41 15.09
N GLU A 24 0.79 -8.92 16.07
CA GLU A 24 1.29 -8.20 17.25
C GLU A 24 2.44 -8.95 17.96
N ARG A 25 2.35 -10.27 18.06
CA ARG A 25 3.40 -11.11 18.68
C ARG A 25 4.76 -11.03 17.98
N GLN A 26 4.78 -10.60 16.71
CA GLN A 26 5.97 -10.56 15.86
C GLN A 26 6.49 -9.14 15.69
N TYR A 27 5.60 -8.15 15.61
CA TYR A 27 5.95 -6.76 15.29
C TYR A 27 5.62 -5.76 16.42
N GLY A 28 5.03 -6.24 17.52
CA GLY A 28 4.55 -5.40 18.63
C GLY A 28 3.17 -4.80 18.35
N VAL A 29 2.59 -4.15 19.37
CA VAL A 29 1.45 -3.24 19.18
C VAL A 29 1.99 -1.99 18.51
N ALA A 30 1.71 -1.81 17.23
CA ALA A 30 2.03 -0.58 16.51
C ALA A 30 0.75 0.26 16.38
N ASP A 31 0.81 1.53 16.78
CA ASP A 31 -0.10 2.55 16.31
C ASP A 31 0.49 3.27 15.09
N ALA A 32 -0.21 4.24 14.54
CA ALA A 32 0.24 4.98 13.37
C ALA A 32 1.57 5.72 13.61
N ASP A 33 1.74 6.30 14.80
CA ASP A 33 2.96 7.01 15.19
C ASP A 33 4.16 6.06 15.20
N ALA A 34 4.00 4.84 15.73
CA ALA A 34 5.07 3.84 15.75
C ALA A 34 5.56 3.44 14.35
N VAL A 35 4.66 3.36 13.35
CA VAL A 35 5.03 3.06 11.96
C VAL A 35 5.83 4.24 11.36
N VAL A 36 5.37 5.47 11.57
CA VAL A 36 6.05 6.69 11.10
C VAL A 36 7.43 6.83 11.74
N ASP A 37 7.53 6.65 13.06
CA ASP A 37 8.79 6.70 13.81
C ASP A 37 9.77 5.64 13.34
N ALA A 38 9.30 4.43 13.04
CA ALA A 38 10.13 3.36 12.50
C ALA A 38 10.69 3.72 11.12
N ALA A 39 9.86 4.27 10.23
CA ALA A 39 10.29 4.70 8.89
C ALA A 39 11.33 5.83 8.96
N ILE A 40 11.10 6.83 9.82
CA ILE A 40 12.04 7.94 10.05
C ILE A 40 13.36 7.42 10.64
N THR A 41 13.27 6.53 11.63
CA THR A 41 14.46 5.91 12.27
C THR A 41 15.26 5.07 11.26
N ALA A 42 14.58 4.44 10.30
CA ALA A 42 15.22 3.72 9.20
C ALA A 42 15.85 4.65 8.14
N GLY A 43 15.64 5.96 8.24
CA GLY A 43 16.16 6.95 7.31
C GLY A 43 15.43 6.97 5.96
N LEU A 44 14.15 6.56 5.95
CA LEU A 44 13.31 6.62 4.75
C LEU A 44 12.79 8.04 4.53
N ASP A 45 12.80 8.47 3.27
CA ASP A 45 12.19 9.72 2.82
C ASP A 45 10.70 9.54 2.50
N ALA A 46 10.28 8.31 2.15
CA ALA A 46 8.88 7.99 1.88
C ALA A 46 8.54 6.52 2.19
N ILE A 47 7.27 6.26 2.49
CA ILE A 47 6.69 4.91 2.53
C ILE A 47 5.39 4.85 1.72
N ALA A 48 5.03 3.67 1.24
CA ALA A 48 3.67 3.37 0.76
C ALA A 48 3.00 2.38 1.71
N VAL A 49 1.80 2.73 2.21
CA VAL A 49 0.95 1.82 2.98
C VAL A 49 0.25 0.90 1.98
N THR A 50 0.53 -0.40 2.04
CA THR A 50 0.05 -1.40 1.07
C THR A 50 -0.48 -2.64 1.77
N ASP A 51 -1.42 -2.46 2.69
CA ASP A 51 -2.12 -3.56 3.36
C ASP A 51 -2.84 -4.47 2.37
N HIS A 52 -3.09 -5.73 2.73
CA HIS A 52 -3.81 -6.66 1.87
C HIS A 52 -5.27 -6.23 1.65
N ASN A 53 -5.63 -5.89 0.41
CA ASN A 53 -6.99 -5.57 0.00
C ASN A 53 -7.70 -4.52 0.88
N THR A 54 -6.97 -3.61 1.54
CA THR A 54 -7.56 -2.52 2.34
C THR A 54 -6.65 -1.31 2.31
N ALA A 55 -7.26 -0.12 2.44
CA ALA A 55 -6.55 1.14 2.59
C ALA A 55 -6.83 1.80 3.94
N SER A 56 -7.50 1.10 4.87
CA SER A 56 -8.09 1.67 6.10
C SER A 56 -7.12 2.34 7.07
N TRP A 57 -5.81 2.15 6.88
CA TRP A 57 -4.76 2.83 7.66
C TRP A 57 -4.04 3.94 6.90
N CYS A 58 -4.31 4.15 5.60
CA CYS A 58 -3.64 5.19 4.82
C CYS A 58 -3.83 6.57 5.44
N ASP A 59 -5.06 6.95 5.77
CA ASP A 59 -5.37 8.26 6.33
C ASP A 59 -4.78 8.44 7.75
N SER A 60 -4.73 7.38 8.57
CA SER A 60 -4.17 7.44 9.92
C SER A 60 -2.65 7.54 9.93
N ILE A 61 -1.95 6.79 9.06
CA ILE A 61 -0.50 6.92 8.88
C ILE A 61 -0.16 8.30 8.31
N ALA A 62 -0.91 8.79 7.31
CA ALA A 62 -0.71 10.12 6.75
C ALA A 62 -0.88 11.22 7.81
N ALA A 63 -1.92 11.12 8.65
CA ALA A 63 -2.16 12.04 9.76
C ALA A 63 -1.01 12.04 10.78
N ALA A 64 -0.47 10.86 11.13
CA ALA A 64 0.69 10.74 12.01
C ALA A 64 1.96 11.38 11.39
N ALA A 65 2.11 11.32 10.08
CA ALA A 65 3.26 11.89 9.36
C ALA A 65 3.17 13.41 9.10
N GLU A 66 2.01 14.06 9.27
CA GLU A 66 1.77 15.48 8.90
C GLU A 66 2.82 16.47 9.41
N LYS A 67 3.43 16.20 10.57
CA LYS A 67 4.43 17.09 11.21
C LYS A 67 5.87 16.64 10.99
N THR A 68 6.09 15.69 10.08
CA THR A 68 7.39 15.11 9.77
C THR A 68 7.80 15.45 8.34
N ALA A 69 8.98 15.01 7.92
CA ALA A 69 9.41 15.12 6.53
C ALA A 69 9.10 13.84 5.72
N LEU A 70 8.54 12.81 6.35
CA LEU A 70 8.24 11.53 5.72
C LEU A 70 7.02 11.70 4.80
N VAL A 71 7.19 11.33 3.53
CA VAL A 71 6.08 11.26 2.57
C VAL A 71 5.33 9.94 2.77
N VAL A 72 4.00 10.01 2.87
CA VAL A 72 3.15 8.82 2.99
C VAL A 72 2.30 8.68 1.74
N LEU A 73 2.57 7.62 0.98
CA LEU A 73 1.81 7.28 -0.22
C LEU A 73 0.68 6.31 0.16
N PRO A 74 -0.59 6.64 -0.14
CA PRO A 74 -1.69 5.70 0.01
C PRO A 74 -1.60 4.60 -1.04
N GLY A 75 -1.88 3.37 -0.64
CA GLY A 75 -1.80 2.21 -1.52
C GLY A 75 -2.52 0.99 -0.96
N VAL A 76 -2.36 -0.13 -1.65
CA VAL A 76 -2.91 -1.43 -1.28
C VAL A 76 -2.14 -2.54 -1.99
N GLU A 77 -1.91 -3.68 -1.32
CA GLU A 77 -1.49 -4.92 -1.97
C GLU A 77 -2.74 -5.72 -2.38
N ILE A 78 -3.07 -5.66 -3.66
CA ILE A 78 -4.22 -6.35 -4.24
C ILE A 78 -3.86 -7.82 -4.39
N THR A 79 -4.67 -8.70 -3.80
CA THR A 79 -4.63 -10.12 -4.12
C THR A 79 -5.41 -10.35 -5.42
N THR A 80 -4.73 -10.76 -6.49
CA THR A 80 -5.36 -11.10 -7.77
C THR A 80 -5.45 -12.62 -7.93
N THR A 81 -6.09 -13.08 -9.02
CA THR A 81 -6.13 -14.51 -9.36
C THR A 81 -4.76 -15.09 -9.78
N GLU A 82 -3.80 -14.23 -10.13
CA GLU A 82 -2.48 -14.61 -10.67
C GLU A 82 -1.30 -14.25 -9.75
N GLY A 83 -1.57 -13.61 -8.62
CA GLY A 83 -0.53 -13.13 -7.69
C GLY A 83 -0.89 -11.80 -7.05
N HIS A 84 0.07 -11.12 -6.45
CA HIS A 84 -0.15 -9.83 -5.79
C HIS A 84 0.33 -8.65 -6.64
N LEU A 85 -0.43 -7.56 -6.57
CA LEU A 85 -0.16 -6.30 -7.27
C LEU A 85 -0.19 -5.16 -6.26
N LEU A 86 0.91 -4.41 -6.14
CA LEU A 86 0.89 -3.15 -5.42
C LEU A 86 0.20 -2.11 -6.28
N ALA A 87 -0.77 -1.41 -5.71
CA ALA A 87 -1.37 -0.22 -6.28
C ALA A 87 -1.07 0.96 -5.36
N ILE A 88 -0.48 2.02 -5.91
CA ILE A 88 0.02 3.16 -5.13
C ILE A 88 -0.43 4.46 -5.79
N TRP A 89 -0.88 5.42 -4.98
CA TRP A 89 -1.34 6.74 -5.42
C TRP A 89 -0.46 7.86 -4.88
N GLU A 90 -0.67 9.06 -5.42
CA GLU A 90 0.00 10.28 -4.94
C GLU A 90 -0.38 10.59 -3.48
N GLU A 91 0.57 11.13 -2.71
CA GLU A 91 0.34 11.63 -1.36
C GLU A 91 -0.89 12.57 -1.30
N GLY A 92 -1.72 12.40 -0.28
CA GLY A 92 -2.96 13.16 -0.13
C GLY A 92 -4.15 12.64 -0.94
N THR A 93 -3.97 11.56 -1.74
CA THR A 93 -5.12 10.83 -2.30
C THR A 93 -5.92 10.21 -1.17
N ALA A 94 -7.21 10.53 -1.09
CA ALA A 94 -8.07 10.02 -0.02
C ALA A 94 -8.21 8.50 -0.07
N GLU A 95 -8.24 7.84 1.10
CA GLU A 95 -8.50 6.39 1.25
C GLU A 95 -9.67 5.92 0.37
N ARG A 96 -10.74 6.70 0.32
CA ARG A 96 -11.95 6.38 -0.46
C ARG A 96 -11.66 6.13 -1.94
N VAL A 97 -10.69 6.80 -2.55
CA VAL A 97 -10.32 6.57 -3.96
C VAL A 97 -9.72 5.18 -4.15
N VAL A 98 -8.88 4.76 -3.20
CA VAL A 98 -8.27 3.42 -3.18
C VAL A 98 -9.35 2.36 -2.95
N SER A 99 -10.24 2.58 -1.97
CA SER A 99 -11.36 1.68 -1.68
C SER A 99 -12.33 1.55 -2.88
N GLU A 100 -12.63 2.64 -3.58
CA GLU A 100 -13.44 2.61 -4.81
C GLU A 100 -12.73 1.88 -5.97
N CYS A 101 -11.40 1.85 -6.00
CA CYS A 101 -10.64 1.03 -6.95
C CYS A 101 -10.79 -0.47 -6.64
N LEU A 102 -10.71 -0.86 -5.36
CA LEU A 102 -10.94 -2.23 -4.91
C LEU A 102 -12.34 -2.74 -5.28
N VAL A 103 -13.37 -1.91 -5.11
CA VAL A 103 -14.74 -2.26 -5.54
C VAL A 103 -14.81 -2.51 -7.05
N LYS A 104 -14.12 -1.70 -7.88
CA LYS A 104 -14.06 -1.93 -9.34
C LYS A 104 -13.31 -3.21 -9.71
N LEU A 105 -12.47 -3.73 -8.81
CA LEU A 105 -11.74 -4.99 -8.96
C LEU A 105 -12.56 -6.20 -8.45
N GLY A 106 -13.78 -5.99 -7.96
CA GLY A 106 -14.63 -7.05 -7.40
C GLY A 106 -14.44 -7.29 -5.90
N ILE A 107 -13.68 -6.43 -5.21
CA ILE A 107 -13.46 -6.53 -3.76
C ILE A 107 -14.39 -5.52 -3.07
N ASP A 108 -15.58 -5.99 -2.69
CA ASP A 108 -16.59 -5.18 -2.02
C ASP A 108 -16.14 -4.69 -0.64
N GLY A 109 -16.79 -3.64 -0.12
CA GLY A 109 -16.40 -3.02 1.16
C GLY A 109 -16.38 -4.00 2.35
N ASP A 110 -17.31 -4.96 2.39
CA ASP A 110 -17.36 -5.99 3.42
C ASP A 110 -16.24 -7.04 3.29
N ASP A 111 -15.55 -7.07 2.15
CA ASP A 111 -14.48 -8.00 1.82
C ASP A 111 -13.07 -7.40 1.95
N GLN A 112 -12.96 -6.07 2.08
CA GLN A 112 -11.69 -5.39 2.24
C GLN A 112 -10.98 -5.82 3.54
N GLY A 113 -9.67 -6.09 3.43
CA GLY A 113 -8.82 -6.56 4.52
C GLY A 113 -8.82 -8.09 4.73
N LYS A 114 -9.67 -8.84 4.02
CA LYS A 114 -9.69 -10.31 4.10
C LYS A 114 -8.59 -10.92 3.21
N LEU A 115 -7.82 -11.85 3.79
CA LEU A 115 -6.69 -12.51 3.11
C LEU A 115 -7.11 -13.63 2.14
N ASP A 116 -8.36 -14.09 2.23
CA ASP A 116 -8.94 -15.15 1.40
C ASP A 116 -9.81 -14.61 0.25
N ILE A 117 -9.87 -13.29 0.08
CA ILE A 117 -10.52 -12.63 -1.04
C ILE A 117 -9.49 -12.24 -2.10
N SER A 118 -9.84 -12.47 -3.36
CA SER A 118 -9.09 -11.99 -4.52
C SER A 118 -9.96 -11.08 -5.37
N ALA A 119 -9.33 -10.19 -6.12
CA ALA A 119 -9.96 -9.51 -7.24
C ALA A 119 -10.51 -10.52 -8.27
N ASP A 120 -11.53 -10.09 -9.02
CA ASP A 120 -12.12 -10.84 -10.14
C ASP A 120 -11.18 -10.98 -11.34
N PHE A 121 -10.05 -10.26 -11.32
CA PHE A 121 -9.15 -10.03 -12.44
C PHE A 121 -7.74 -10.58 -12.18
N GLY A 122 -6.99 -10.82 -13.26
CA GLY A 122 -5.56 -11.13 -13.21
C GLY A 122 -4.70 -9.88 -13.01
N LEU A 123 -3.37 -10.02 -13.13
CA LEU A 123 -2.45 -8.90 -12.88
C LEU A 123 -2.59 -7.79 -13.92
N ALA A 124 -2.74 -8.16 -15.20
CA ALA A 124 -2.80 -7.20 -16.31
C ALA A 124 -4.08 -6.35 -16.27
N GLU A 125 -5.26 -6.97 -16.17
CA GLU A 125 -6.50 -6.21 -16.10
C GLU A 125 -6.60 -5.40 -14.81
N SER A 126 -6.10 -5.93 -13.68
CA SER A 126 -6.05 -5.17 -12.42
C SER A 126 -5.17 -3.93 -12.55
N ALA A 127 -4.00 -4.03 -13.19
CA ALA A 127 -3.12 -2.89 -13.45
C ALA A 127 -3.76 -1.83 -14.35
N GLU A 128 -4.55 -2.22 -15.35
CA GLU A 128 -5.31 -1.28 -16.17
C GLU A 128 -6.36 -0.52 -15.34
N ILE A 129 -7.07 -1.21 -14.45
CA ILE A 129 -8.09 -0.61 -13.57
C ILE A 129 -7.43 0.38 -12.60
N VAL A 130 -6.30 0.01 -12.00
CA VAL A 130 -5.49 0.89 -11.14
C VAL A 130 -5.03 2.13 -11.92
N SER A 131 -4.51 1.97 -13.13
CA SER A 131 -4.08 3.09 -13.98
C SER A 131 -5.22 4.03 -14.34
N ARG A 132 -6.42 3.50 -14.63
CA ARG A 132 -7.63 4.32 -14.87
C ARG A 132 -8.10 5.08 -13.62
N ALA A 133 -7.70 4.64 -12.43
CA ALA A 133 -7.91 5.33 -11.17
C ALA A 133 -6.76 6.27 -10.77
N SER A 134 -5.87 6.60 -11.71
CA SER A 134 -4.67 7.44 -11.50
C SER A 134 -3.64 6.85 -10.53
N GLY A 135 -3.70 5.55 -10.25
CA GLY A 135 -2.70 4.84 -9.48
C GLY A 135 -1.58 4.27 -10.37
N ILE A 136 -0.48 3.89 -9.74
CA ILE A 136 0.61 3.12 -10.35
C ILE A 136 0.50 1.68 -9.87
N ALA A 137 0.66 0.74 -10.80
CA ALA A 137 0.64 -0.69 -10.52
C ALA A 137 2.07 -1.27 -10.58
N ILE A 138 2.47 -2.03 -9.57
CA ILE A 138 3.79 -2.68 -9.48
C ILE A 138 3.56 -4.15 -9.12
N ALA A 139 4.14 -5.07 -9.90
CA ALA A 139 4.08 -6.49 -9.57
C ALA A 139 4.81 -6.76 -8.24
N ALA A 140 4.10 -7.32 -7.25
CA ALA A 140 4.68 -7.60 -5.94
C ALA A 140 5.53 -8.88 -5.98
N HIS A 141 6.59 -8.90 -5.17
CA HIS A 141 7.48 -10.05 -4.91
C HIS A 141 7.62 -11.03 -6.07
N ALA A 142 8.02 -10.53 -7.24
CA ALA A 142 7.98 -11.25 -8.51
C ALA A 142 8.64 -12.65 -8.50
N ASP A 143 9.56 -12.92 -7.56
CA ASP A 143 10.32 -14.17 -7.43
C ASP A 143 9.88 -15.08 -6.26
N LYS A 144 8.75 -14.80 -5.58
CA LYS A 144 8.28 -15.56 -4.41
C LYS A 144 6.84 -16.05 -4.59
N ARG A 145 6.39 -16.94 -3.68
CA ARG A 145 5.01 -17.46 -3.68
C ARG A 145 4.00 -16.31 -3.60
N LYS A 146 2.95 -16.41 -4.44
CA LYS A 146 1.96 -15.36 -4.71
C LYS A 146 2.52 -14.15 -5.49
N GLY A 147 3.76 -14.19 -5.94
CA GLY A 147 4.36 -13.21 -6.86
C GLY A 147 4.07 -13.53 -8.32
N LEU A 148 4.67 -12.75 -9.21
CA LEU A 148 4.47 -12.81 -10.67
C LEU A 148 5.05 -14.08 -11.35
N LEU A 149 6.14 -14.68 -10.85
CA LEU A 149 6.90 -15.76 -11.50
C LEU A 149 6.93 -17.07 -10.72
#